data_AF-A0A959X5P1-F1
#
_entry.id   AF-A0A959X5P1-F1
#
_cell.length_a   1.000
_cell.length_b   1.000
_cell.length_c   1.000
_cell.angle_alpha   90.00
_cell.angle_beta   90.00
_cell.angle_gamma   90.00
#
_symmetry.space_group_name_H-M   'P 1'
#
loop_
_entity.id
_entity.type
_entity.pdbx_description
1 polymer ?
#
loop_
_entity_poly.entity_id
_entity_poly.type
_entity_poly.pdbx_seq_one_letter_code
_entity_poly.pdbx_strand_id
1 'polypeptide(L)'
;GSEESAFGKAVVFVGTPLIALLITTVAAMFLLGFLLGASRDGVNKLVGSSFGPIAGILLIVAAGGGFKQTLVDSGIADVIAGAISEWAIPPLLAGWLVAVFIRLATGSATVATITAGGIMAPLAANLTDTHTALLVLAIGSGSVFLSHVNDAGFWLVKEYFGMTVGETFKTWSLMETVLSVVGLLSVLALSVVV
;
A
#
# COMPACT_ATOMS: atom_id res chain seq x y z
N GLY A 1 -28.63 -6.35 -7.83
CA GLY A 1 -27.44 -6.84 -7.08
C GLY A 1 -27.49 -6.31 -5.66
N SER A 2 -26.71 -6.84 -4.73
CA SER A 2 -26.69 -6.39 -3.31
C SER A 2 -26.56 -4.86 -3.16
N GLU A 3 -25.95 -4.16 -4.13
CA GLU A 3 -25.73 -2.71 -4.15
C GLU A 3 -26.98 -1.81 -4.36
N GLU A 4 -28.11 -2.35 -4.82
CA GLU A 4 -29.31 -1.53 -5.07
C GLU A 4 -30.23 -1.41 -3.84
N SER A 5 -30.17 -2.37 -2.92
CA SER A 5 -31.01 -2.37 -1.71
C SER A 5 -30.55 -1.32 -0.70
N ALA A 6 -31.48 -0.74 0.07
CA ALA A 6 -31.14 0.19 1.15
C ALA A 6 -30.17 -0.42 2.18
N PHE A 7 -30.33 -1.72 2.46
CA PHE A 7 -29.41 -2.48 3.31
C PHE A 7 -28.01 -2.58 2.71
N GLY A 8 -27.91 -2.87 1.41
CA GLY A 8 -26.64 -2.94 0.70
C GLY A 8 -25.89 -1.60 0.69
N LYS A 9 -26.59 -0.51 0.43
CA LYS A 9 -26.00 0.85 0.50
C LYS A 9 -25.50 1.18 1.90
N ALA A 10 -26.22 0.78 2.94
CA ALA A 10 -25.78 0.97 4.32
C ALA A 10 -24.51 0.16 4.64
N VAL A 11 -24.45 -1.10 4.20
CA VAL A 11 -23.26 -1.97 4.38
C VAL A 11 -22.05 -1.39 3.64
N VAL A 12 -22.22 -0.95 2.39
CA VAL A 12 -21.15 -0.29 1.61
C VAL A 12 -20.69 0.99 2.30
N PHE A 13 -21.61 1.82 2.78
CA PHE A 13 -21.28 3.07 3.47
C PHE A 13 -20.45 2.81 4.74
N VAL A 14 -20.90 1.89 5.60
CA VAL A 14 -20.19 1.52 6.83
C VAL A 14 -18.85 0.88 6.53
N GLY A 15 -18.74 0.13 5.42
CA GLY A 15 -17.51 -0.48 4.95
C GLY A 15 -16.52 0.47 4.28
N THR A 16 -16.90 1.72 3.99
CA THR A 16 -15.94 2.67 3.43
C THR A 16 -14.79 2.92 4.40
N PRO A 17 -13.51 2.96 3.95
CA PRO A 17 -12.36 2.99 4.85
C PRO A 17 -12.41 4.10 5.90
N LEU A 18 -12.87 5.30 5.52
CA LEU A 18 -12.98 6.43 6.45
C LEU A 18 -14.00 6.16 7.56
N ILE A 19 -15.18 5.64 7.21
CA ILE A 19 -16.24 5.35 8.18
C ILE A 19 -15.87 4.16 9.05
N ALA A 20 -15.35 3.10 8.46
CA ALA A 20 -14.88 1.91 9.17
C ALA A 20 -13.81 2.28 10.21
N LEU A 21 -12.76 3.02 9.83
CA LEU A 21 -11.69 3.43 10.74
C LEU A 21 -12.19 4.38 11.84
N LEU A 22 -13.14 5.28 11.52
CA LEU A 22 -13.77 6.14 12.52
C LEU A 22 -14.53 5.32 13.57
N ILE A 23 -15.37 4.38 13.10
CA ILE A 23 -16.12 3.47 13.98
C ILE A 23 -15.17 2.65 14.83
N THR A 24 -14.12 2.07 14.25
CA THR A 24 -13.09 1.31 14.97
C THR A 24 -12.41 2.15 16.05
N THR A 25 -12.09 3.41 15.75
CA THR A 25 -11.44 4.32 16.71
C THR A 25 -12.37 4.62 17.89
N VAL A 26 -13.63 4.97 17.63
CA VAL A 26 -14.63 5.23 18.68
C VAL A 26 -14.90 3.97 19.50
N ALA A 27 -15.02 2.81 18.84
CA ALA A 27 -15.20 1.53 19.50
C ALA A 27 -13.99 1.18 20.38
N ALA A 28 -12.76 1.41 19.90
CA ALA A 28 -11.55 1.18 20.68
C ALA A 28 -11.48 2.09 21.92
N MET A 29 -11.83 3.38 21.78
CA MET A 29 -11.92 4.29 22.93
C MET A 29 -12.94 3.81 23.97
N PHE A 30 -14.05 3.23 23.53
CA PHE A 30 -15.07 2.70 24.43
C PHE A 30 -14.67 1.38 25.08
N LEU A 31 -14.30 0.40 24.27
CA LEU A 31 -14.01 -0.96 24.71
C LEU A 31 -12.69 -1.05 25.47
N LEU A 32 -11.64 -0.38 24.99
CA LEU A 32 -10.29 -0.46 25.57
C LEU A 32 -9.98 0.74 26.49
N GLY A 33 -10.76 1.81 26.44
CA GLY A 33 -10.69 2.91 27.40
C GLY A 33 -11.69 2.72 28.52
N PHE A 34 -12.96 3.03 28.24
CA PHE A 34 -13.99 3.11 29.28
C PHE A 34 -14.32 1.77 29.95
N LEU A 35 -14.48 0.66 29.20
CA LEU A 35 -14.81 -0.64 29.80
C LEU A 35 -13.64 -1.24 30.61
N LEU A 36 -12.41 -0.82 30.35
CA LEU A 36 -11.23 -1.18 31.15
C LEU A 36 -11.01 -0.24 32.34
N GLY A 37 -11.95 0.67 32.61
CA GLY A 37 -11.95 1.54 33.79
C GLY A 37 -11.20 2.87 33.62
N ALA A 38 -10.78 3.24 32.41
CA ALA A 38 -10.18 4.55 32.18
C ALA A 38 -11.22 5.67 32.31
N SER A 39 -10.85 6.77 32.97
CA SER A 39 -11.69 7.97 33.04
C SER A 39 -11.73 8.69 31.69
N ARG A 40 -12.68 9.61 31.51
CA ARG A 40 -12.75 10.47 30.31
C ARG A 40 -11.45 11.21 30.05
N ASP A 41 -10.84 11.76 31.10
CA ASP A 41 -9.56 12.45 31.01
C ASP A 41 -8.42 11.48 30.66
N GLY A 42 -8.48 10.25 31.18
CA GLY A 42 -7.52 9.19 30.84
C GLY A 42 -7.58 8.81 29.36
N VAL A 43 -8.78 8.60 28.81
CA VAL A 43 -8.98 8.30 27.39
C VAL A 43 -8.54 9.48 26.51
N ASN A 44 -8.90 10.71 26.88
CA ASN A 44 -8.48 11.91 26.14
C ASN A 44 -6.95 12.05 26.12
N LYS A 45 -6.29 11.85 27.27
CA LYS A 45 -4.83 11.89 27.37
C LYS A 45 -4.18 10.80 26.50
N LEU A 46 -4.72 9.59 26.49
CA LEU A 46 -4.22 8.49 25.68
C LEU A 46 -4.29 8.84 24.18
N VAL A 47 -5.47 9.25 23.69
CA VAL A 47 -5.65 9.65 22.29
C VAL A 47 -4.74 10.83 21.93
N GLY A 48 -4.65 11.84 22.79
CA GLY A 48 -3.76 12.99 22.59
C GLY A 48 -2.28 12.59 22.49
N SER A 49 -1.83 11.67 23.34
CA SER A 49 -0.44 11.20 23.34
C SER A 49 -0.07 10.39 22.10
N SER A 50 -1.04 9.72 21.46
CA SER A 50 -0.83 8.95 20.23
C SER A 50 -0.53 9.83 19.01
N PHE A 51 -0.91 11.11 19.03
CA PHE A 51 -0.66 12.02 17.90
C PHE A 51 0.83 12.30 17.69
N GLY A 52 1.61 12.40 18.77
CA GLY A 52 3.04 12.73 18.68
C GLY A 52 3.81 11.74 17.78
N PRO A 53 3.78 10.43 18.08
CA PRO A 53 4.46 9.42 17.27
C PRO A 53 4.00 9.34 15.81
N ILE A 54 2.73 9.62 15.52
CA ILE A 54 2.17 9.50 14.16
C ILE A 54 2.21 10.80 13.35
N ALA A 55 2.48 11.96 13.96
CA ALA A 55 2.39 13.25 13.29
C ALA A 55 3.34 13.34 12.08
N GLY A 56 4.60 12.94 12.25
CA GLY A 56 5.58 12.88 11.14
C GLY A 56 5.16 11.89 10.06
N ILE A 57 4.60 10.75 10.47
CA ILE A 57 4.10 9.69 9.58
C ILE A 57 2.96 10.24 8.69
N LEU A 58 2.01 10.96 9.28
CA LEU A 58 0.90 11.58 8.56
C LEU A 58 1.37 12.58 7.50
N LEU A 59 2.39 13.39 7.82
CA LEU A 59 2.97 14.35 6.86
C LEU A 59 3.64 13.66 5.67
N ILE A 60 4.34 12.55 5.92
CA ILE A 60 4.97 11.74 4.86
C ILE A 60 3.91 11.14 3.94
N VAL A 61 2.84 10.56 4.49
CA VAL A 61 1.71 10.02 3.70
C VAL A 61 1.07 11.11 2.84
N ALA A 62 0.79 12.28 3.44
CA ALA A 62 0.16 13.39 2.73
C ALA A 62 1.03 13.87 1.56
N ALA A 63 2.34 14.00 1.77
CA ALA A 63 3.29 14.36 0.70
C ALA A 63 3.34 13.30 -0.41
N GLY A 64 3.37 12.01 -0.07
CA GLY A 64 3.33 10.91 -1.04
C GLY A 64 2.06 10.90 -1.89
N GLY A 65 0.91 11.27 -1.32
CA GLY A 65 -0.35 11.42 -2.03
C GLY A 65 -0.32 12.52 -3.10
N GLY A 66 0.24 13.69 -2.79
CA GLY A 66 0.43 14.77 -3.76
C GLY A 66 1.42 14.40 -4.88
N PHE A 67 2.54 13.77 -4.50
CA PHE A 67 3.56 13.32 -5.45
C PHE A 67 3.03 12.26 -6.43
N LYS A 68 2.15 11.35 -5.98
CA LYS A 68 1.41 10.43 -6.86
C LYS A 68 0.71 11.19 -7.98
N GLN A 69 -0.04 12.26 -7.64
CA GLN A 69 -0.82 12.99 -8.64
C GLN A 69 0.10 13.64 -9.67
N THR A 70 1.21 14.23 -9.24
CA THR A 70 2.23 14.77 -10.16
C THR A 70 2.80 13.70 -11.09
N LEU A 71 3.08 12.48 -10.60
CA LEU A 71 3.53 11.38 -11.46
C LEU A 71 2.48 11.01 -12.51
N VAL A 72 1.20 10.90 -12.13
CA VAL A 72 0.10 10.63 -13.06
C VAL A 72 -0.01 11.76 -14.10
N ASP A 73 0.00 13.01 -13.66
CA ASP A 73 -0.15 14.18 -14.52
C ASP A 73 1.05 14.37 -15.47
N SER A 74 2.23 13.85 -15.12
CA SER A 74 3.45 13.95 -15.93
C SER A 74 3.46 13.04 -17.18
N GLY A 75 2.49 12.13 -17.32
CA GLY A 75 2.48 11.16 -18.43
C GLY A 75 3.56 10.08 -18.31
N ILE A 76 4.14 9.87 -17.12
CA ILE A 76 5.17 8.84 -16.87
C ILE A 76 4.68 7.44 -17.28
N ALA A 77 3.36 7.21 -17.25
CA ALA A 77 2.72 5.99 -17.70
C ALA A 77 3.05 5.65 -19.16
N ASP A 78 2.96 6.65 -20.05
CA ASP A 78 3.15 6.48 -21.49
C ASP A 78 4.63 6.22 -21.82
N VAL A 79 5.53 6.89 -21.11
CA VAL A 79 6.98 6.69 -21.23
C VAL A 79 7.37 5.27 -20.83
N ILE A 80 6.84 4.79 -19.72
CA ILE A 80 7.09 3.43 -19.22
C ILE A 80 6.50 2.39 -20.18
N ALA A 81 5.28 2.58 -20.68
CA ALA A 81 4.65 1.68 -21.64
C ALA A 81 5.43 1.60 -22.97
N GLY A 82 5.96 2.73 -23.46
CA GLY A 82 6.84 2.79 -24.62
C GLY A 82 8.14 2.01 -24.39
N ALA A 83 8.82 2.25 -23.27
CA ALA A 83 10.07 1.57 -22.93
C ALA A 83 9.90 0.04 -22.79
N ILE A 84 8.81 -0.42 -22.17
CA ILE A 84 8.51 -1.86 -22.05
C ILE A 84 8.33 -2.50 -23.43
N SER A 85 7.66 -1.79 -24.34
CA SER A 85 7.41 -2.27 -25.71
C SER A 85 8.69 -2.38 -26.54
N GLU A 86 9.66 -1.48 -26.32
CA GLU A 86 10.95 -1.52 -27.00
C GLU A 86 11.91 -2.57 -26.42
N TRP A 87 11.87 -2.83 -25.11
CA TRP A 87 12.88 -3.64 -24.43
C TRP A 87 12.51 -5.13 -24.30
N ALA A 88 11.38 -5.55 -24.88
CA ALA A 88 10.90 -6.94 -24.86
C ALA A 88 10.88 -7.56 -23.43
N ILE A 89 10.63 -6.74 -22.41
CA ILE A 89 10.58 -7.21 -21.02
C ILE A 89 9.28 -8.02 -20.83
N PRO A 90 9.34 -9.21 -20.19
CA PRO A 90 8.14 -9.98 -19.88
C PRO A 90 7.13 -9.15 -19.06
N PRO A 91 5.82 -9.18 -19.40
CA PRO A 91 4.80 -8.34 -18.76
C PRO A 91 4.77 -8.42 -17.23
N LEU A 92 4.98 -9.61 -16.66
CA LEU A 92 5.00 -9.84 -15.21
C LEU A 92 6.17 -9.13 -14.53
N LEU A 93 7.37 -9.22 -15.13
CA LEU A 93 8.56 -8.53 -14.63
C LEU A 93 8.42 -7.01 -14.80
N ALA A 94 7.86 -6.56 -15.93
CA ALA A 94 7.59 -5.15 -16.17
C ALA A 94 6.63 -4.59 -15.10
N GLY A 95 5.52 -5.27 -14.83
CA GLY A 95 4.56 -4.85 -13.79
C GLY A 95 5.18 -4.78 -12.40
N TRP A 96 6.02 -5.75 -12.04
CA TRP A 96 6.77 -5.71 -10.78
C TRP A 96 7.75 -4.53 -10.74
N LEU A 97 8.54 -4.29 -11.78
CA LEU A 97 9.51 -3.20 -11.84
C LEU A 97 8.85 -1.82 -11.74
N VAL A 98 7.72 -1.64 -12.43
CA VAL A 98 6.93 -0.40 -12.34
C VAL A 98 6.42 -0.20 -10.91
N ALA A 99 5.87 -1.25 -10.29
CA ALA A 99 5.42 -1.18 -8.90
C ALA A 99 6.58 -0.85 -7.94
N VAL A 100 7.75 -1.47 -8.11
CA VAL A 100 8.97 -1.18 -7.33
C VAL A 100 9.38 0.28 -7.49
N PHE A 101 9.44 0.79 -8.72
CA PHE A 101 9.83 2.16 -8.98
C PHE A 101 8.88 3.16 -8.30
N ILE A 102 7.57 2.97 -8.47
CA ILE A 102 6.58 3.83 -7.82
C ILE A 102 6.64 3.68 -6.29
N ARG A 103 6.85 2.47 -5.77
CA ARG A 103 7.00 2.22 -4.33
C ARG A 103 8.20 2.98 -3.77
N LEU A 104 9.36 2.88 -4.41
CA LEU A 104 10.57 3.57 -3.97
C LEU A 104 10.43 5.09 -4.03
N ALA A 105 9.66 5.61 -4.99
CA ALA A 105 9.47 7.05 -5.16
C ALA A 105 8.40 7.62 -4.20
N THR A 106 7.30 6.90 -4.01
CA THR A 106 6.13 7.39 -3.24
C THR A 106 6.08 6.91 -1.80
N GLY A 107 6.78 5.82 -1.48
CA GLY A 107 6.75 5.21 -0.16
C GLY A 107 5.40 4.62 0.24
N SER A 108 4.42 4.43 -0.66
CA SER A 108 3.13 3.82 -0.29
C SER A 108 2.83 2.60 -1.16
N ALA A 109 2.62 1.45 -0.51
CA ALA A 109 2.29 0.20 -1.20
C ALA A 109 0.94 0.29 -1.94
N THR A 110 -0.05 0.96 -1.35
CA THR A 110 -1.36 1.13 -2.00
C THR A 110 -1.28 2.07 -3.21
N VAL A 111 -0.52 3.15 -3.10
CA VAL A 111 -0.26 4.07 -4.21
C VAL A 111 0.49 3.35 -5.32
N ALA A 112 1.54 2.60 -4.99
CA ALA A 112 2.32 1.83 -5.95
C ALA A 112 1.46 0.79 -6.68
N THR A 113 0.63 0.02 -5.96
CA THR A 113 -0.27 -0.96 -6.57
C THR A 113 -1.27 -0.29 -7.53
N ILE A 114 -1.96 0.77 -7.11
CA ILE A 114 -3.00 1.42 -7.93
C ILE A 114 -2.38 2.10 -9.15
N THR A 115 -1.27 2.82 -8.96
CA THR A 115 -0.59 3.52 -10.05
C THR A 115 0.00 2.54 -11.05
N ALA A 116 0.75 1.52 -10.60
CA ALA A 116 1.30 0.50 -11.49
C ALA A 116 0.18 -0.29 -12.18
N GLY A 117 -0.90 -0.63 -11.48
CA GLY A 117 -2.08 -1.25 -12.08
C GLY A 117 -2.69 -0.41 -13.21
N GLY A 118 -2.80 0.92 -13.02
CA GLY A 118 -3.27 1.84 -14.06
C GLY A 118 -2.33 1.92 -15.26
N ILE A 119 -1.02 2.00 -15.02
CA ILE A 119 0.01 2.02 -16.08
C ILE A 119 0.01 0.72 -16.89
N MET A 120 -0.14 -0.42 -16.22
CA MET A 120 -0.08 -1.75 -16.83
C MET A 120 -1.42 -2.20 -17.43
N ALA A 121 -2.53 -1.49 -17.18
CA ALA A 121 -3.86 -1.87 -17.63
C ALA A 121 -3.97 -2.09 -19.16
N PRO A 122 -3.38 -1.25 -20.03
CA PRO A 122 -3.41 -1.50 -21.48
C PRO A 122 -2.69 -2.79 -21.87
N LEU A 123 -1.62 -3.15 -21.16
CA LEU A 123 -0.87 -4.39 -21.42
C LEU A 123 -1.66 -5.63 -20.95
N ALA A 124 -2.39 -5.50 -19.84
CA ALA A 124 -3.25 -6.56 -19.31
C ALA A 124 -4.40 -6.95 -20.27
N ALA A 125 -4.87 -6.01 -21.10
CA ALA A 125 -5.97 -6.26 -22.04
C ALA A 125 -5.67 -7.35 -23.09
N ASN A 126 -4.38 -7.62 -23.36
CA ASN A 126 -3.95 -8.64 -24.32
C ASN A 126 -3.55 -9.96 -23.65
N LEU A 127 -3.65 -10.07 -22.32
CA LEU A 127 -3.32 -11.27 -21.56
C LEU A 127 -4.56 -12.13 -21.33
N THR A 128 -4.36 -13.44 -21.12
CA THR A 128 -5.42 -14.32 -20.62
C THR A 128 -5.79 -13.93 -19.19
N ASP A 129 -7.01 -14.25 -18.74
CA ASP A 129 -7.48 -13.95 -17.38
C ASP A 129 -6.49 -14.44 -16.30
N THR A 130 -5.93 -15.64 -16.50
CA THR A 130 -4.91 -16.22 -15.60
C THR A 130 -3.64 -15.38 -15.57
N HIS A 131 -3.13 -14.96 -16.73
CA HIS A 131 -1.94 -14.12 -16.80
C HIS A 131 -2.18 -12.69 -16.28
N THR A 132 -3.38 -12.17 -16.43
CA THR A 132 -3.80 -10.91 -15.80
C THR A 132 -3.81 -11.02 -14.28
N ALA A 133 -4.30 -12.13 -13.72
CA ALA A 133 -4.23 -12.38 -12.28
C ALA A 133 -2.77 -12.47 -11.79
N LEU A 134 -1.90 -13.16 -12.53
CA LEU A 134 -0.46 -13.20 -12.23
C LEU A 134 0.19 -11.81 -12.30
N LEU A 135 -0.19 -10.98 -13.26
CA LEU A 135 0.28 -9.60 -13.35
C LEU A 135 -0.13 -8.78 -12.13
N VAL A 136 -1.37 -8.92 -11.65
CA VAL A 136 -1.83 -8.27 -10.42
C VAL A 136 -1.00 -8.73 -9.21
N LEU A 137 -0.69 -10.03 -9.11
CA LEU A 137 0.17 -10.56 -8.05
C LEU A 137 1.62 -10.04 -8.15
N ALA A 138 2.17 -9.92 -9.37
CA ALA A 138 3.49 -9.34 -9.59
C ALA A 138 3.54 -7.87 -9.15
N ILE A 139 2.53 -7.08 -9.51
CA ILE A 139 2.39 -5.68 -9.10
C ILE A 139 2.25 -5.57 -7.57
N GLY A 140 1.41 -6.40 -6.96
CA GLY A 140 1.24 -6.44 -5.50
C GLY A 140 2.52 -6.84 -4.76
N SER A 141 3.31 -7.75 -5.35
CA SER A 141 4.62 -8.11 -4.80
C SER A 141 5.62 -6.96 -4.93
N GLY A 142 5.66 -6.27 -6.06
CA GLY A 142 6.56 -5.13 -6.28
C GLY A 142 6.24 -3.91 -5.40
N SER A 143 4.97 -3.72 -5.06
CA SER A 143 4.53 -2.56 -4.28
C SER A 143 4.97 -2.58 -2.81
N VAL A 144 5.45 -3.73 -2.31
CA VAL A 144 6.03 -3.86 -0.96
C VAL A 144 7.56 -3.94 -1.01
N PHE A 145 8.20 -3.56 -2.12
CA PHE A 145 9.65 -3.61 -2.20
C PHE A 145 10.30 -2.46 -1.43
N LEU A 146 11.21 -2.82 -0.52
CA LEU A 146 12.14 -1.89 0.15
C LEU A 146 11.46 -0.62 0.71
N SER A 147 10.58 -0.79 1.70
CA SER A 147 10.13 0.32 2.55
C SER A 147 11.32 1.09 3.14
N HIS A 148 11.34 2.41 3.01
CA HIS A 148 12.41 3.25 3.54
C HIS A 148 11.85 4.56 4.12
N VAL A 149 12.68 5.60 4.25
CA VAL A 149 12.35 6.84 4.95
C VAL A 149 11.15 7.61 4.38
N ASN A 150 10.73 7.34 3.15
CA ASN A 150 9.51 7.92 2.57
C ASN A 150 8.25 7.08 2.81
N ASP A 151 8.36 5.92 3.45
CA ASP A 151 7.22 5.04 3.76
C ASP A 151 6.74 5.24 5.20
N ALA A 152 5.43 5.42 5.34
CA ALA A 152 4.77 5.48 6.63
C ALA A 152 4.90 4.18 7.44
N GLY A 153 4.87 3.02 6.76
CA GLY A 153 5.06 1.71 7.38
C GLY A 153 6.41 1.60 8.08
N PHE A 154 7.49 2.10 7.46
CA PHE A 154 8.82 2.16 8.04
C PHE A 154 8.83 2.86 9.40
N TRP A 155 8.25 4.06 9.44
CA TRP A 155 8.23 4.87 10.65
C TRP A 155 7.30 4.29 11.72
N LEU A 156 6.16 3.72 11.32
CA LEU A 156 5.24 3.08 12.25
C LEU A 156 5.91 1.91 12.97
N VAL A 157 6.61 1.05 12.24
CA VAL A 157 7.36 -0.08 12.80
C VAL A 157 8.48 0.42 13.71
N LYS A 158 9.23 1.43 13.27
CA LYS A 158 10.26 2.06 14.10
C LYS A 158 9.70 2.56 15.44
N GLU A 159 8.61 3.32 15.42
CA GLU A 159 8.01 3.89 16.62
C GLU A 159 7.37 2.83 17.53
N TYR A 160 6.67 1.83 16.96
CA TYR A 160 6.02 0.77 17.73
C TYR A 160 7.01 -0.13 18.47
N PHE A 161 8.16 -0.41 17.87
CA PHE A 161 9.18 -1.28 18.44
C PHE A 161 10.34 -0.51 19.09
N GLY A 162 10.31 0.83 19.11
CA GLY A 162 11.36 1.67 19.69
C GLY A 162 12.73 1.51 19.01
N MET A 163 12.74 1.18 17.72
CA MET A 163 13.96 0.86 16.97
C MET A 163 14.69 2.13 16.50
N THR A 164 15.99 2.00 16.23
CA THR A 164 16.73 3.00 15.46
C THR A 164 16.45 2.87 13.96
N VAL A 165 16.65 3.94 13.20
CA VAL A 165 16.49 3.94 11.73
C VAL A 165 17.33 2.83 11.09
N GLY A 166 18.57 2.64 11.54
CA GLY A 166 19.47 1.61 11.01
C GLY A 166 18.99 0.19 11.30
N GLU A 167 18.39 -0.05 12.46
CA GLU A 167 17.78 -1.36 12.77
C GLU A 167 16.54 -1.59 11.92
N THR A 168 15.68 -0.57 11.74
CA THR A 168 14.49 -0.68 10.89
C THR A 168 14.86 -1.01 9.44
N PHE A 169 15.93 -0.43 8.90
CA PHE A 169 16.44 -0.83 7.58
C PHE A 169 16.87 -2.30 7.52
N LYS A 170 17.56 -2.78 8.55
CA LYS A 170 18.08 -4.16 8.59
C LYS A 170 17.00 -5.21 8.82
N THR A 171 15.88 -4.85 9.42
CA THR A 171 14.79 -5.79 9.71
C THR A 171 13.62 -5.59 8.75
N TRP A 172 12.97 -4.43 8.80
CA TRP A 172 11.75 -4.13 8.07
C TRP A 172 11.99 -4.01 6.57
N SER A 173 12.89 -3.13 6.15
CA SER A 173 13.18 -2.92 4.72
C SER A 173 13.73 -4.20 4.08
N LEU A 174 14.61 -4.90 4.78
CA LEU A 174 15.14 -6.19 4.31
C LEU A 174 14.05 -7.24 4.17
N MET A 175 13.17 -7.39 5.17
CA MET A 175 12.05 -8.34 5.13
C MET A 175 11.10 -8.01 3.97
N GLU A 176 10.75 -6.74 3.78
CA GLU A 176 9.91 -6.27 2.66
C GLU A 176 10.55 -6.57 1.29
N THR A 177 11.84 -6.31 1.14
CA THR A 177 12.59 -6.66 -0.08
C THR A 177 12.56 -8.16 -0.34
N VAL A 178 12.83 -8.99 0.68
CA VAL A 178 12.78 -10.45 0.55
C VAL A 178 11.39 -10.92 0.15
N LEU A 179 10.35 -10.41 0.82
CA LEU A 179 8.96 -10.73 0.52
C LEU A 179 8.59 -10.38 -0.92
N SER A 180 8.97 -9.19 -1.38
CA SER A 180 8.71 -8.71 -2.74
C SER A 180 9.39 -9.58 -3.81
N VAL A 181 10.65 -9.93 -3.60
CA VAL A 181 11.43 -10.76 -4.55
C VAL A 181 10.93 -12.19 -4.56
N VAL A 182 10.66 -12.79 -3.38
CA VAL A 182 10.10 -14.14 -3.29
C VAL A 182 8.70 -14.20 -3.92
N GLY A 183 7.88 -13.15 -3.73
CA GLY A 183 6.58 -13.01 -4.38
C GLY A 183 6.70 -13.01 -5.91
N LEU A 184 7.63 -12.21 -6.47
CA LEU A 184 7.91 -12.22 -7.91
C LEU A 184 8.35 -13.61 -8.39
N LEU A 185 9.32 -14.23 -7.72
CA LEU A 185 9.82 -15.55 -8.11
C LEU A 185 8.71 -16.61 -8.08
N SER A 186 7.80 -16.53 -7.10
CA SER A 186 6.63 -17.42 -7.00
C SER A 186 5.67 -17.19 -8.17
N VAL A 187 5.41 -15.94 -8.54
CA VAL A 187 4.58 -15.59 -9.71
C VAL A 187 5.20 -16.10 -11.01
N LEU A 188 6.50 -15.92 -11.19
CA LEU A 188 7.22 -16.41 -12.38
C LEU A 188 7.26 -17.94 -12.45
N ALA A 189 7.41 -18.62 -11.30
CA ALA A 189 7.33 -20.07 -11.25
C ALA A 189 5.94 -20.58 -11.67
N LEU A 190 4.88 -19.94 -11.17
CA LEU A 190 3.51 -20.26 -11.55
C LEU A 190 3.25 -20.01 -13.03
N SER A 191 3.77 -18.92 -13.60
CA SER A 191 3.55 -18.59 -15.02
C SER A 191 4.16 -19.59 -16.02
N VAL A 192 5.06 -20.48 -15.58
CA VAL A 192 5.60 -21.56 -16.43
C VAL A 192 4.63 -22.75 -16.48
N VAL A 193 3.73 -22.88 -15.52
CA VAL A 193 2.81 -24.01 -15.37
C VAL A 193 1.42 -23.72 -15.92
N VAL A 194 1.00 -22.44 -15.93
CA VAL A 194 -0.37 -22.01 -16.29
C VAL A 194 -0.45 -21.19 -17.56
#